data_AF-A0A958VB64-F1
#
_entry.id   AF-A0A958VB64-F1
#
_cell.length_a   1.000
_cell.length_b   1.000
_cell.length_c   1.000
_cell.angle_alpha   90.00
_cell.angle_beta   90.00
_cell.angle_gamma   90.00
#
_symmetry.space_group_name_H-M   'P 1'
#
loop_
_entity.id
_entity.type
_entity.pdbx_description
1 polymer ?
#
loop_
_entity_poly.entity_id
_entity_poly.type
_entity_poly.pdbx_seq_one_letter_code
_entity_poly.pdbx_strand_id
1 'polypeptide(L)'
;MKTIEIHTSHNVMIEYELASLGTRLGALIIDVVILFFYYLIIAIAGIRVAIQDDNFVFIVIMTIPLLTYSLWTEFFFNGQTIGKMALGIRVVNVDGQAATLGNYFMRWAMKLIDVWFSGGGLGAIFITSSFRSQRTGDIIAGTAVIRNRPSNSYSINDILKIKSKGEHEPQYLNVVQFTDEDMILIKSALTRLNRYPNKAHKEMVKKLFQKCVDKLNLEEPPKDKIKFLNALLQDYIVLTR
;
A
#
# COMPACT_ATOMS: atom_id res chain seq x y z
N MET A 1 -5.45 9.49 -4.36
CA MET A 1 -4.28 9.30 -3.47
C MET A 1 -3.08 9.92 -4.15
N LYS A 2 -2.20 10.61 -3.42
CA LYS A 2 -0.98 11.19 -4.00
C LYS A 2 -0.03 10.04 -4.40
N THR A 3 0.54 10.12 -5.59
CA THR A 3 1.58 9.19 -6.07
C THR A 3 2.91 9.93 -6.15
N ILE A 4 4.01 9.22 -5.96
CA ILE A 4 5.36 9.74 -6.22
C ILE A 4 6.04 8.87 -7.26
N GLU A 5 6.64 9.54 -8.24
CA GLU A 5 7.53 8.92 -9.21
C GLU A 5 8.93 8.87 -8.60
N ILE A 6 9.47 7.67 -8.47
CA ILE A 6 10.83 7.46 -7.99
C ILE A 6 11.66 6.88 -9.15
N HIS A 7 12.75 7.56 -9.47
CA HIS A 7 13.79 7.03 -10.35
C HIS A 7 14.62 6.03 -9.57
N THR A 8 14.49 4.75 -9.91
CA THR A 8 15.35 3.72 -9.34
C THR A 8 16.77 3.83 -9.90
N SER A 9 17.76 3.26 -9.20
CA SER A 9 19.16 3.18 -9.67
C SER A 9 19.33 2.46 -11.01
N HIS A 10 18.32 1.69 -11.42
CA HIS A 10 18.27 0.99 -12.71
C HIS A 10 17.59 1.82 -13.80
N ASN A 11 17.37 3.13 -13.55
CA ASN A 11 16.69 4.07 -14.42
C ASN A 11 15.26 3.62 -14.83
N VAL A 12 14.62 2.81 -13.97
CA VAL A 12 13.21 2.41 -14.13
C VAL A 12 12.36 3.34 -13.28
N MET A 13 11.31 3.88 -13.90
CA MET A 13 10.30 4.71 -13.26
C MET A 13 9.28 3.83 -12.55
N ILE A 14 9.21 3.93 -11.23
CA ILE A 14 8.18 3.25 -10.44
C ILE A 14 7.33 4.31 -9.74
N GLU A 15 6.03 4.26 -10.03
CA GLU A 15 5.02 5.06 -9.33
C GLU A 15 4.62 4.34 -8.05
N TYR A 16 4.88 4.98 -6.91
CA TYR A 16 4.44 4.50 -5.60
C TYR A 16 3.25 5.30 -5.09
N GLU A 17 2.25 4.59 -4.55
CA GLU A 17 1.16 5.22 -3.80
C GLU A 17 1.66 5.64 -2.42
N LEU A 18 1.55 6.94 -2.11
CA LEU A 18 1.89 7.45 -0.79
C LEU A 18 0.85 7.03 0.24
N ALA A 19 1.32 6.66 1.43
CA ALA A 19 0.44 6.38 2.56
C ALA A 19 -0.28 7.65 3.02
N SER A 20 -1.62 7.63 3.03
CA SER A 20 -2.45 8.74 3.49
C SER A 20 -2.33 8.96 4.99
N LEU A 21 -2.69 10.16 5.46
CA LEU A 21 -2.71 10.48 6.89
C LEU A 21 -3.54 9.46 7.69
N GLY A 22 -4.72 9.08 7.18
CA GLY A 22 -5.59 8.09 7.84
C GLY A 22 -4.94 6.72 8.00
N THR A 23 -4.28 6.19 6.96
CA THR A 23 -3.56 4.90 7.07
C THR A 23 -2.39 4.97 8.06
N ARG A 24 -1.70 6.12 8.14
CA ARG A 24 -0.63 6.33 9.12
C ARG A 24 -1.18 6.41 10.55
N LEU A 25 -2.31 7.10 10.74
CA LEU A 25 -2.97 7.20 12.04
C LEU A 25 -3.51 5.84 12.50
N GLY A 26 -4.11 5.06 11.60
CA GLY A 26 -4.54 3.69 11.89
C GLY A 26 -3.37 2.80 12.32
N ALA A 27 -2.20 2.92 11.67
CA ALA A 27 -1.02 2.17 12.06
C ALA A 27 -0.55 2.58 13.46
N LEU A 28 -0.58 3.88 13.76
CA LEU A 28 -0.24 4.41 15.08
C LEU A 28 -1.21 3.90 16.15
N ILE A 29 -2.52 3.83 15.88
CA ILE A 29 -3.51 3.30 16.83
C ILE A 29 -3.19 1.84 17.14
N ILE A 30 -2.91 1.01 16.13
CA ILE A 30 -2.54 -0.40 16.35
C ILE A 30 -1.25 -0.50 17.18
N ASP A 31 -0.24 0.29 16.85
CA ASP A 31 1.01 0.32 17.63
C ASP A 31 0.78 0.79 19.08
N VAL A 32 -0.09 1.78 19.31
CA VAL A 32 -0.45 2.25 20.66
C VAL A 32 -1.18 1.16 21.45
N VAL A 33 -2.08 0.41 20.82
CA VAL A 33 -2.77 -0.71 21.48
C VAL A 33 -1.77 -1.79 21.90
N ILE A 34 -0.83 -2.15 21.03
CA ILE A 34 0.23 -3.12 21.35
C ILE A 34 1.09 -2.62 22.52
N LEU A 35 1.51 -1.36 22.47
CA LEU A 35 2.31 -0.74 23.53
C LEU A 35 1.53 -0.61 24.85
N PHE A 36 0.22 -0.40 24.78
CA PHE A 36 -0.65 -0.35 25.96
C PHE A 36 -0.73 -1.71 26.66
N PHE A 37 -0.92 -2.81 25.93
CA PHE A 37 -0.90 -4.15 26.51
C PHE A 37 0.48 -4.49 27.10
N TYR A 38 1.56 -4.14 26.40
CA TYR A 38 2.92 -4.31 26.90
C TYR A 38 3.14 -3.54 28.22
N TYR A 39 2.70 -2.27 28.26
CA TYR A 39 2.76 -1.45 29.47
C TYR A 39 1.92 -2.05 30.62
N LEU A 40 0.72 -2.56 30.35
CA LEU A 40 -0.14 -3.19 31.36
C LEU A 40 0.50 -4.45 31.96
N ILE A 41 1.13 -5.28 31.14
CA ILE A 41 1.87 -6.47 31.60
C ILE A 41 3.03 -6.04 32.52
N ILE A 42 3.80 -5.02 32.12
CA ILE A 42 4.88 -4.48 32.94
C ILE A 42 4.35 -3.88 34.23
N ALA A 43 3.25 -3.13 34.19
CA ALA A 43 2.67 -2.51 35.38
C ALA A 43 2.25 -3.57 36.41
N ILE A 44 1.62 -4.66 35.96
CA ILE A 44 1.24 -5.79 36.83
C ILE A 44 2.48 -6.50 37.39
N ALA A 45 3.49 -6.76 36.54
CA ALA A 45 4.75 -7.37 36.98
C ALA A 45 5.50 -6.45 37.96
N GLY A 46 5.49 -5.14 37.69
CA GLY A 46 6.12 -4.10 38.49
C GLY A 46 5.48 -3.96 39.88
N ILE A 47 4.16 -4.11 40.01
CA ILE A 47 3.49 -4.14 41.32
C ILE A 47 4.04 -5.30 42.18
N ARG A 48 4.27 -6.48 41.60
CA ARG A 48 4.83 -7.62 42.36
C ARG A 48 6.27 -7.40 42.80
N VAL A 49 7.06 -6.72 41.97
CA VAL A 49 8.49 -6.43 42.24
C VAL A 49 8.67 -5.25 43.19
N ALA A 50 7.83 -4.21 43.09
CA ALA A 50 7.88 -3.02 43.94
C ALA A 50 7.51 -3.28 45.40
N ILE A 51 6.82 -4.39 45.70
CA ILE A 51 6.54 -4.83 47.07
C ILE A 51 7.81 -5.36 47.78
N GLN A 52 8.85 -5.76 47.02
CA GLN A 52 10.06 -6.37 47.58
C GLN A 52 11.24 -5.41 47.76
N ASP A 53 11.39 -4.36 46.95
CA ASP A 53 12.42 -3.31 47.13
C ASP A 53 12.27 -2.16 46.11
N ASP A 54 12.93 -1.03 46.40
CA ASP A 54 12.95 0.22 45.61
C ASP A 54 13.72 0.06 44.27
N ASN A 55 13.14 -0.73 43.35
CA ASN A 55 13.81 -1.21 42.14
C ASN A 55 13.68 -0.26 40.94
N PHE A 56 14.24 0.96 41.06
CA PHE A 56 14.33 1.94 39.97
C PHE A 56 14.95 1.35 38.68
N VAL A 57 15.95 0.49 38.83
CA VAL A 57 16.64 -0.18 37.70
C VAL A 57 15.69 -1.05 36.87
N PHE A 58 14.78 -1.78 37.53
CA PHE A 58 13.80 -2.63 36.85
C PHE A 58 12.83 -1.80 36.00
N ILE A 59 12.36 -0.67 36.55
CA ILE A 59 11.46 0.25 35.85
C ILE A 59 12.13 0.85 34.62
N VAL A 60 13.39 1.29 34.73
CA VAL A 60 14.15 1.86 33.62
C VAL A 60 14.33 0.83 32.50
N ILE A 61 14.80 -0.38 32.82
CA ILE A 61 15.03 -1.44 31.82
C ILE A 61 13.74 -1.79 31.06
N MET A 62 12.61 -1.88 31.77
CA MET A 62 11.33 -2.25 31.15
C MET A 62 10.71 -1.12 30.31
N THR A 63 11.07 0.14 30.57
CA THR A 63 10.56 1.32 29.85
C THR A 63 11.33 1.58 28.54
N ILE A 64 12.61 1.19 28.45
CA ILE A 64 13.43 1.39 27.24
C ILE A 64 12.79 0.80 25.96
N PRO A 65 12.25 -0.44 25.96
CA PRO A 65 11.57 -0.98 24.80
C PRO A 65 10.34 -0.16 24.38
N LEU A 66 9.62 0.47 25.32
CA LEU A 66 8.46 1.30 25.01
C LEU A 66 8.87 2.53 24.17
N LEU A 67 9.97 3.18 24.55
CA LEU A 67 10.50 4.36 23.85
C LEU A 67 11.13 4.00 22.50
N THR A 68 11.85 2.88 22.45
CA THR A 68 12.64 2.48 21.28
C THR A 68 11.90 1.52 20.34
N TYR A 69 10.68 1.11 20.66
CA TYR A 69 9.87 0.17 19.87
C TYR A 69 9.83 0.54 18.39
N SER A 70 9.49 1.79 18.05
CA SER A 70 9.38 2.19 16.64
C SER A 70 10.72 2.23 15.92
N LEU A 71 11.83 2.44 16.64
CA LEU A 71 13.17 2.43 16.04
C LEU A 71 13.58 0.99 15.71
N TRP A 72 13.50 0.09 16.70
CA TRP A 72 13.90 -1.29 16.53
C TRP A 72 13.01 -2.05 15.56
N THR A 73 11.69 -1.89 15.64
CA THR A 73 10.79 -2.53 14.68
C THR A 73 11.00 -2.03 13.27
N GLU A 74 11.14 -0.71 13.06
CA GLU A 74 11.44 -0.18 11.73
C GLU A 74 12.78 -0.71 11.19
N PHE A 75 13.79 -0.90 12.06
CA PHE A 75 15.07 -1.46 11.66
C PHE A 75 14.96 -2.95 11.28
N PHE A 76 14.37 -3.79 12.14
CA PHE A 76 14.28 -5.23 11.90
C PHE A 76 13.32 -5.60 10.76
N PHE A 77 12.24 -4.84 10.57
CA PHE A 77 11.23 -5.10 9.54
C PHE A 77 11.36 -4.18 8.32
N ASN A 78 12.58 -3.71 8.00
CA ASN A 78 12.89 -2.94 6.79
C ASN A 78 11.94 -1.75 6.53
N GLY A 79 11.65 -0.99 7.58
CA GLY A 79 10.84 0.23 7.56
C GLY A 79 9.39 0.04 7.97
N GLN A 80 9.06 -1.04 8.69
CA GLN A 80 7.71 -1.30 9.16
C GLN A 80 7.67 -1.48 10.68
N THR A 81 6.70 -0.88 11.35
CA THR A 81 6.25 -1.27 12.69
C THR A 81 5.16 -2.33 12.56
N ILE A 82 4.79 -3.02 13.64
CA ILE A 82 3.72 -4.03 13.58
C ILE A 82 2.40 -3.42 13.05
N GLY A 83 2.02 -2.22 13.51
CA GLY A 83 0.85 -1.51 12.99
C GLY A 83 0.98 -1.13 11.51
N LYS A 84 2.17 -0.74 11.06
CA LYS A 84 2.44 -0.45 9.64
C LYS A 84 2.40 -1.71 8.78
N MET A 85 2.88 -2.84 9.30
CA MET A 85 2.79 -4.15 8.63
C MET A 85 1.32 -4.55 8.44
N ALA A 86 0.50 -4.39 9.49
CA ALA A 86 -0.92 -4.70 9.43
C ALA A 86 -1.67 -3.88 8.36
N LEU A 87 -1.30 -2.62 8.17
CA LEU A 87 -1.87 -1.75 7.13
C LEU A 87 -1.11 -1.77 5.79
N GLY A 88 -0.09 -2.61 5.66
CA GLY A 88 0.65 -2.78 4.42
C GLY A 88 1.40 -1.53 3.94
N ILE A 89 1.88 -0.70 4.87
CA ILE A 89 2.68 0.50 4.57
C ILE A 89 4.12 0.30 5.02
N ARG A 90 5.08 0.90 4.31
CA ARG A 90 6.50 0.85 4.67
C ARG A 90 7.22 2.16 4.41
N VAL A 91 8.30 2.37 5.15
CA VAL A 91 9.22 3.49 4.96
C VAL A 91 10.27 3.10 3.91
N VAL A 92 10.50 3.99 2.95
CA VAL A 92 11.57 3.90 1.95
C VAL A 92 12.32 5.21 1.85
N ASN A 93 13.54 5.16 1.33
CA ASN A 93 14.27 6.36 0.95
C ASN A 93 13.58 7.04 -0.25
N VAL A 94 13.79 8.34 -0.45
CA VAL A 94 13.29 9.06 -1.64
C VAL A 94 13.79 8.44 -2.94
N ASP A 95 14.95 7.80 -2.93
CA ASP A 95 15.53 7.06 -4.06
C ASP A 95 14.92 5.66 -4.27
N GLY A 96 13.95 5.27 -3.44
CA GLY A 96 13.24 3.99 -3.54
C GLY A 96 13.99 2.81 -2.92
N GLN A 97 15.20 3.03 -2.41
CA GLN A 97 15.96 2.04 -1.66
C GLN A 97 15.43 1.85 -0.23
N ALA A 98 15.83 0.75 0.42
CA ALA A 98 15.59 0.56 1.84
C ALA A 98 16.24 1.71 2.64
N ALA A 99 15.55 2.19 3.67
CA ALA A 99 16.10 3.27 4.50
C ALA A 99 17.20 2.70 5.41
N THR A 100 18.23 3.51 5.67
CA THR A 100 19.34 3.13 6.54
C THR A 100 18.96 3.30 8.01
N LEU A 101 19.77 2.74 8.93
CA LEU A 101 19.59 2.92 10.37
C LEU A 101 19.58 4.40 10.78
N GLY A 102 20.44 5.23 10.15
CA GLY A 102 20.49 6.67 10.40
C GLY A 102 19.17 7.37 10.06
N ASN A 103 18.50 6.93 8.98
CA ASN A 103 17.20 7.47 8.60
C ASN A 103 16.13 7.09 9.62
N TYR A 104 16.13 5.84 10.11
CA TYR A 104 15.20 5.41 11.18
C TYR A 104 15.45 6.15 12.50
N PHE A 105 16.72 6.38 12.85
CA PHE A 105 17.08 7.12 14.05
C PHE A 105 16.61 8.58 13.98
N MET A 106 16.85 9.28 12.87
CA MET A 106 16.39 10.65 12.68
C MET A 106 14.86 10.76 12.76
N ARG A 107 14.16 9.79 12.14
CA ARG A 107 12.69 9.66 12.21
C ARG A 107 12.17 9.41 13.63
N TRP A 108 12.94 8.68 14.45
CA TRP A 108 12.61 8.39 15.84
C TRP A 108 12.88 9.61 16.73
N ALA A 109 14.04 10.25 16.60
CA ALA A 109 14.39 11.46 17.35
C ALA A 109 13.38 12.59 17.10
N MET A 110 13.01 12.83 15.83
CA MET A 110 12.03 13.83 15.46
C MET A 110 10.60 13.48 15.94
N LYS A 111 10.33 12.21 16.28
CA LYS A 111 9.05 11.80 16.86
C LYS A 111 8.85 12.41 18.26
N LEU A 112 9.91 12.70 19.01
CA LEU A 112 9.83 13.45 20.26
C LEU A 112 9.20 14.82 20.03
N ILE A 113 9.66 15.54 19.01
CA ILE A 113 9.14 16.88 18.68
C ILE A 113 7.75 16.77 18.04
N ASP A 114 7.61 15.96 16.99
CA ASP A 114 6.39 15.86 16.20
C ASP A 114 5.21 15.27 17.01
N VAL A 115 5.44 14.30 17.90
CA VAL A 115 4.36 13.58 18.60
C VAL A 115 4.27 13.97 20.08
N TRP A 116 5.38 13.99 20.81
CA TRP A 116 5.33 14.26 22.26
C TRP A 116 5.14 15.75 22.57
N PHE A 117 5.85 16.64 21.87
CA PHE A 117 5.69 18.09 22.09
C PHE A 117 4.44 18.67 21.43
N SER A 118 4.08 18.19 20.22
CA SER A 118 2.95 18.77 19.46
C SER A 118 1.65 17.95 19.52
N GLY A 119 1.62 16.84 20.25
CA GLY A 119 0.48 15.91 20.26
C GLY A 119 0.18 15.25 18.91
N GLY A 120 1.12 15.33 17.95
CA GLY A 120 0.92 14.88 16.56
C GLY A 120 0.35 15.94 15.61
N GLY A 121 0.05 17.15 16.08
CA GLY A 121 -0.51 18.23 15.27
C GLY A 121 0.44 18.70 14.16
N LEU A 122 1.71 18.95 14.50
CA LEU A 122 2.72 19.35 13.50
C LEU A 122 2.90 18.28 12.43
N GLY A 123 3.03 17.02 12.85
CA GLY A 123 3.14 15.90 11.92
C GLY A 123 1.97 15.82 10.94
N ALA A 124 0.73 16.03 11.42
CA ALA A 124 -0.46 16.01 10.58
C ALA A 124 -0.46 17.15 9.54
N ILE A 125 -0.10 18.37 9.94
CA ILE A 125 -0.03 19.55 9.05
C ILE A 125 1.01 19.32 7.94
N PHE A 126 2.20 18.83 8.30
CA PHE A 126 3.24 18.58 7.31
C PHE A 126 2.84 17.46 6.34
N ILE A 127 2.17 16.40 6.80
CA ILE A 127 1.71 15.30 5.94
C ILE A 127 0.64 15.77 4.93
N THR A 128 -0.25 16.67 5.31
CA THR A 128 -1.29 17.18 4.41
C THR A 128 -0.72 18.21 3.43
N SER A 129 0.11 19.13 3.93
CA SER A 129 0.70 20.23 3.16
C SER A 129 1.83 19.79 2.22
N SER A 130 2.64 18.80 2.63
CA SER A 130 3.76 18.33 1.81
C SER A 130 3.32 17.63 0.53
N PHE A 131 4.03 17.92 -0.57
CA PHE A 131 3.83 17.28 -1.87
C PHE A 131 4.00 15.76 -1.81
N ARG A 132 4.94 15.28 -0.97
CA ARG A 132 5.25 13.86 -0.79
C ARG A 132 4.57 13.24 0.44
N SER A 133 3.62 13.95 1.05
CA SER A 133 2.96 13.56 2.30
C SER A 133 3.94 13.15 3.41
N GLN A 134 5.00 13.92 3.59
CA GLN A 134 6.05 13.67 4.59
C GLN A 134 5.79 14.49 5.87
N ARG A 135 6.03 13.90 7.05
CA ARG A 135 6.16 14.68 8.31
C ARG A 135 7.55 15.32 8.39
N THR A 136 7.76 16.23 9.34
CA THR A 136 9.06 16.88 9.60
C THR A 136 10.20 15.86 9.68
N GLY A 137 10.03 14.81 10.50
CA GLY A 137 11.03 13.75 10.62
C GLY A 137 11.24 12.90 9.36
N ASP A 138 10.26 12.82 8.46
CA ASP A 138 10.39 12.14 7.18
C ASP A 138 11.20 13.00 6.20
N ILE A 139 10.98 14.32 6.19
CA ILE A 139 11.69 15.29 5.34
C ILE A 139 13.18 15.33 5.70
N ILE A 140 13.50 15.48 6.99
CA ILE A 140 14.89 15.56 7.46
C ILE A 140 15.65 14.26 7.19
N ALA A 141 14.99 13.11 7.37
CA ALA A 141 15.58 11.81 7.08
C ALA A 141 15.63 11.47 5.59
N GLY A 142 15.08 12.31 4.70
CA GLY A 142 15.00 12.02 3.27
C GLY A 142 14.15 10.79 2.94
N THR A 143 13.13 10.47 3.73
CA THR A 143 12.33 9.23 3.57
C THR A 143 10.87 9.52 3.24
N ALA A 144 10.20 8.57 2.60
CA ALA A 144 8.76 8.61 2.36
C ALA A 144 8.09 7.33 2.86
N VAL A 145 6.80 7.40 3.19
CA VAL A 145 6.01 6.21 3.53
C VAL A 145 5.13 5.87 2.34
N ILE A 146 5.37 4.68 1.78
CA ILE A 146 4.67 4.14 0.62
C ILE A 146 3.78 2.97 1.04
N ARG A 147 2.85 2.62 0.16
CA ARG A 147 2.01 1.43 0.31
C ARG A 147 2.62 0.25 -0.44
N ASN A 148 2.73 -0.91 0.20
CA ASN A 148 3.29 -2.13 -0.41
C ASN A 148 2.38 -2.72 -1.48
N ARG A 149 1.06 -2.59 -1.31
CA ARG A 149 0.07 -3.07 -2.28
C ARG A 149 -0.68 -1.87 -2.85
N PRO A 150 -0.73 -1.66 -4.17
CA PRO A 150 -1.56 -0.62 -4.75
C PRO A 150 -3.03 -0.86 -4.39
N SER A 151 -3.83 0.20 -4.21
CA SER A 151 -5.25 0.05 -3.80
C SER A 151 -6.15 -0.60 -4.83
N ASN A 152 -5.67 -0.69 -6.06
CA ASN A 152 -6.34 -1.31 -7.18
C ASN A 152 -5.89 -2.76 -7.43
N SER A 153 -5.85 -3.61 -6.40
CA SER A 153 -5.87 -5.05 -6.66
C SER A 153 -7.30 -5.42 -7.05
N TYR A 154 -7.60 -5.41 -8.35
CA TYR A 154 -8.90 -5.84 -8.85
C TYR A 154 -9.15 -7.27 -8.37
N SER A 155 -10.21 -7.45 -7.59
CA SER A 155 -10.67 -8.78 -7.19
C SER A 155 -11.71 -9.29 -8.19
N ILE A 156 -11.92 -10.61 -8.25
CA ILE A 156 -13.03 -11.22 -9.01
C ILE A 156 -14.36 -10.53 -8.68
N ASN A 157 -14.55 -10.13 -7.41
CA ASN A 157 -15.72 -9.37 -6.97
C ASN A 157 -15.93 -8.04 -7.72
N ASP A 158 -14.87 -7.40 -8.19
CA ASP A 158 -15.02 -6.21 -9.01
C ASP A 158 -15.55 -6.58 -10.39
N ILE A 159 -15.07 -7.67 -11.00
CA ILE A 159 -15.57 -8.18 -12.30
C ILE A 159 -17.07 -8.48 -12.17
N LEU A 160 -17.47 -9.18 -11.11
CA LEU A 160 -18.87 -9.53 -10.83
C LEU A 160 -19.76 -8.30 -10.55
N LYS A 161 -19.20 -7.17 -10.12
CA LYS A 161 -19.90 -5.88 -9.95
C LYS A 161 -20.07 -5.09 -11.24
N ILE A 162 -19.47 -5.53 -12.36
CA ILE A 162 -19.84 -4.98 -13.68
C ILE A 162 -21.32 -5.28 -13.82
N LYS A 163 -22.15 -4.25 -13.66
CA LYS A 163 -23.61 -4.38 -13.73
C LYS A 163 -23.90 -5.20 -14.99
N SER A 164 -24.44 -6.40 -14.80
CA SER A 164 -25.19 -7.08 -15.83
C SER A 164 -26.31 -6.11 -16.17
N LYS A 165 -26.08 -5.26 -17.18
CA LYS A 165 -27.19 -4.69 -17.92
C LYS A 165 -27.90 -5.93 -18.44
N GLY A 166 -29.12 -6.15 -17.93
CA GLY A 166 -29.93 -7.28 -18.35
C GLY A 166 -29.93 -7.39 -19.86
N GLU A 167 -29.92 -8.63 -20.36
CA GLU A 167 -29.98 -8.97 -21.78
C GLU A 167 -28.72 -8.64 -22.60
N HIS A 168 -27.53 -8.94 -22.08
CA HIS A 168 -26.36 -9.07 -22.96
C HIS A 168 -26.34 -10.46 -23.60
N GLU A 169 -26.59 -10.53 -24.89
CA GLU A 169 -26.38 -11.75 -25.68
C GLU A 169 -24.87 -11.94 -25.93
N PRO A 170 -24.30 -13.10 -25.58
CA PRO A 170 -22.87 -13.32 -25.68
C PRO A 170 -22.42 -13.31 -27.14
N GLN A 171 -21.45 -12.46 -27.48
CA GLN A 171 -20.94 -12.33 -28.85
C GLN A 171 -19.80 -13.31 -29.15
N TYR A 172 -18.98 -13.62 -28.14
CA TYR A 172 -17.82 -14.47 -28.25
C TYR A 172 -17.96 -15.69 -27.33
N LEU A 173 -18.50 -16.79 -27.86
CA LEU A 173 -18.75 -18.03 -27.09
C LEU A 173 -17.46 -18.73 -26.63
N ASN A 174 -16.37 -18.59 -27.39
CA ASN A 174 -15.07 -19.19 -27.06
C ASN A 174 -14.37 -18.54 -25.84
N VAL A 175 -15.01 -17.55 -25.23
CA VAL A 175 -14.50 -16.84 -24.04
C VAL A 175 -14.40 -17.75 -22.81
N VAL A 176 -15.09 -18.89 -22.80
CA VAL A 176 -14.98 -19.91 -21.74
C VAL A 176 -13.56 -20.51 -21.64
N GLN A 177 -12.72 -20.37 -22.67
CA GLN A 177 -11.32 -20.81 -22.65
C GLN A 177 -10.40 -19.92 -21.80
N PHE A 178 -10.88 -18.77 -21.35
CA PHE A 178 -10.12 -17.89 -20.47
C PHE A 178 -10.31 -18.24 -19.00
N THR A 179 -9.31 -17.92 -18.20
CA THR A 179 -9.35 -18.07 -16.74
C THR A 179 -9.85 -16.79 -16.06
N ASP A 180 -10.26 -16.90 -14.80
CA ASP A 180 -10.56 -15.73 -13.96
C ASP A 180 -9.38 -14.74 -13.91
N GLU A 181 -8.14 -15.26 -13.86
CA GLU A 181 -6.93 -14.44 -13.87
C GLU A 181 -6.77 -13.63 -15.17
N ASP A 182 -7.10 -14.23 -16.31
CA ASP A 182 -7.11 -13.55 -17.61
C ASP A 182 -8.13 -12.39 -17.60
N MET A 183 -9.33 -12.60 -17.05
CA MET A 183 -10.36 -11.57 -16.96
C MET A 183 -9.98 -10.43 -16.02
N ILE A 184 -9.34 -10.74 -14.89
CA ILE A 184 -8.78 -9.73 -13.98
C ILE A 184 -7.71 -8.92 -14.72
N LEU A 185 -6.85 -9.57 -15.51
CA LEU A 185 -5.81 -8.90 -16.28
C LEU A 185 -6.43 -7.92 -17.30
N ILE A 186 -7.41 -8.36 -18.08
CA ILE A 186 -8.11 -7.52 -19.06
C ILE A 186 -8.76 -6.32 -18.38
N LYS A 187 -9.50 -6.55 -17.29
CA LYS A 187 -10.18 -5.49 -16.55
C LYS A 187 -9.19 -4.48 -15.96
N SER A 188 -8.11 -4.98 -15.35
CA SER A 188 -7.08 -4.12 -14.77
C SER A 188 -6.39 -3.27 -15.84
N ALA A 189 -6.12 -3.84 -17.00
CA ALA A 189 -5.52 -3.16 -18.14
C ALA A 189 -6.41 -2.02 -18.67
N LEU A 190 -7.69 -2.30 -18.90
CA LEU A 190 -8.67 -1.30 -19.37
C LEU A 190 -8.84 -0.16 -18.37
N THR A 191 -8.96 -0.49 -17.08
CA THR A 191 -9.16 0.53 -16.05
C THR A 191 -7.90 1.39 -15.87
N ARG A 192 -6.71 0.79 -15.99
CA ARG A 192 -5.44 1.53 -15.92
C ARG A 192 -5.27 2.48 -17.11
N LEU A 193 -5.65 2.05 -18.32
CA LEU A 193 -5.67 2.91 -19.50
C LEU A 193 -6.63 4.11 -19.31
N ASN A 194 -7.82 3.87 -18.76
CA ASN A 194 -8.81 4.93 -18.51
C ASN A 194 -8.33 5.93 -17.45
N ARG A 195 -7.67 5.44 -16.39
CA ARG A 195 -7.15 6.30 -15.31
C ARG A 195 -5.89 7.07 -15.72
N TYR A 196 -5.02 6.46 -16.53
CA TYR A 196 -3.73 7.01 -16.93
C TYR A 196 -3.50 6.83 -18.44
N PRO A 197 -4.04 7.71 -19.29
CA PRO A 197 -3.97 7.58 -20.75
C PRO A 197 -2.59 7.96 -21.30
N ASN A 198 -1.56 7.16 -21.01
CA ASN A 198 -0.20 7.33 -21.53
C ASN A 198 0.07 6.39 -22.73
N LYS A 199 1.17 6.63 -23.46
CA LYS A 199 1.54 5.80 -24.63
C LYS A 199 1.82 4.34 -24.24
N ALA A 200 2.43 4.10 -23.09
CA ALA A 200 2.78 2.77 -22.62
C ALA A 200 1.54 1.89 -22.35
N HIS A 201 0.51 2.43 -21.70
CA HIS A 201 -0.75 1.72 -21.43
C HIS A 201 -1.53 1.44 -22.73
N LYS A 202 -1.48 2.35 -23.72
CA LYS A 202 -2.09 2.11 -25.03
C LYS A 202 -1.42 0.92 -25.75
N GLU A 203 -0.09 0.85 -25.73
CA GLU A 203 0.65 -0.28 -26.29
C GLU A 203 0.40 -1.59 -25.52
N MET A 204 0.29 -1.52 -24.19
CA MET A 204 -0.07 -2.67 -23.36
C MET A 204 -1.44 -3.25 -23.74
N VAL A 205 -2.46 -2.40 -23.86
CA VAL A 205 -3.82 -2.84 -24.27
C VAL A 205 -3.81 -3.37 -25.70
N LYS A 206 -3.03 -2.80 -26.61
CA LYS A 206 -2.86 -3.32 -27.97
C LYS A 206 -2.25 -4.73 -27.98
N LYS A 207 -1.22 -4.99 -27.18
CA LYS A 207 -0.62 -6.33 -27.04
C LYS A 207 -1.60 -7.33 -26.44
N LEU A 208 -2.36 -6.90 -25.43
CA LEU A 208 -3.36 -7.73 -24.78
C LEU A 208 -4.51 -8.08 -25.73
N PHE A 209 -4.99 -7.10 -26.50
CA PHE A 209 -5.96 -7.30 -27.57
C PHE A 209 -5.50 -8.37 -28.57
N GLN A 210 -4.25 -8.27 -29.06
CA GLN A 210 -3.72 -9.24 -30.02
C GLN A 210 -3.70 -10.65 -29.44
N LYS A 211 -3.21 -10.81 -28.20
CA LYS A 211 -3.22 -12.11 -27.52
C LYS A 211 -4.61 -12.69 -27.33
N CYS A 212 -5.62 -11.86 -27.06
CA CYS A 212 -7.01 -12.32 -26.93
C CYS A 212 -7.58 -12.78 -28.27
N VAL A 213 -7.30 -12.04 -29.36
CA VAL A 213 -7.69 -12.42 -30.72
C VAL A 213 -7.06 -13.75 -31.11
N ASP A 214 -5.76 -13.89 -30.87
CA ASP A 214 -5.01 -15.12 -31.18
C ASP A 214 -5.56 -16.32 -30.38
N LYS A 215 -5.84 -16.13 -29.08
CA LYS A 215 -6.38 -17.21 -28.22
C LYS A 215 -7.82 -17.60 -28.60
N LEU A 216 -8.63 -16.65 -29.08
CA LEU A 216 -10.00 -16.91 -29.54
C LEU A 216 -10.09 -17.46 -30.97
N ASN A 217 -8.98 -17.47 -31.72
CA ASN A 217 -8.92 -17.83 -33.14
C ASN A 217 -9.93 -17.04 -33.99
N LEU A 218 -10.02 -15.72 -33.79
CA LEU A 218 -10.93 -14.88 -34.57
C LEU A 218 -10.32 -14.60 -35.96
N GLU A 219 -11.03 -14.96 -37.01
CA GLU A 219 -10.63 -14.71 -38.41
C GLU A 219 -10.66 -13.21 -38.75
N GLU A 220 -11.60 -12.46 -38.17
CA GLU A 220 -11.71 -11.02 -38.34
C GLU A 220 -11.50 -10.27 -37.01
N PRO A 221 -10.36 -9.58 -36.83
CA PRO A 221 -10.12 -8.81 -35.62
C PRO A 221 -11.03 -7.58 -35.56
N PRO A 222 -11.77 -7.36 -34.47
CA PRO A 222 -12.67 -6.22 -34.35
C PRO A 222 -11.92 -4.88 -34.38
N LYS A 223 -12.52 -3.89 -35.06
CA LYS A 223 -11.91 -2.55 -35.27
C LYS A 223 -11.66 -1.78 -33.98
N ASP A 224 -12.54 -1.92 -32.99
CA ASP A 224 -12.45 -1.23 -31.71
C ASP A 224 -11.97 -2.18 -30.60
N LYS A 225 -10.70 -2.01 -30.23
CA LYS A 225 -10.00 -2.82 -29.22
C LYS A 225 -10.64 -2.71 -27.83
N ILE A 226 -11.06 -1.50 -27.45
CA ILE A 226 -11.61 -1.25 -26.10
C ILE A 226 -13.02 -1.82 -26.02
N LYS A 227 -13.83 -1.62 -27.07
CA LYS A 227 -15.18 -2.18 -27.13
C LYS A 227 -15.14 -3.71 -27.11
N PHE A 228 -14.23 -4.31 -27.87
CA PHE A 228 -14.02 -5.76 -27.88
C PHE A 228 -13.66 -6.31 -26.49
N LEU A 229 -12.65 -5.75 -25.83
CA LEU A 229 -12.23 -6.25 -24.51
C LEU A 229 -13.32 -6.07 -23.43
N ASN A 230 -14.16 -5.04 -23.54
CA ASN A 230 -15.32 -4.88 -22.65
C ASN A 230 -16.42 -5.90 -22.94
N ALA A 231 -16.70 -6.21 -24.22
CA ALA A 231 -17.65 -7.25 -24.61
C ALA A 231 -17.18 -8.62 -24.11
N LEU A 232 -15.89 -8.92 -24.27
CA LEU A 232 -15.26 -10.16 -23.79
C LEU A 232 -15.45 -10.35 -22.27
N LEU A 233 -15.26 -9.29 -21.48
CA LEU A 233 -15.53 -9.34 -20.03
C LEU A 233 -17.01 -9.61 -19.71
N GLN A 234 -17.94 -9.07 -20.50
CA GLN A 234 -19.37 -9.28 -20.29
C GLN A 234 -19.78 -10.70 -20.69
N ASP A 235 -19.31 -11.18 -21.83
CA ASP A 235 -19.52 -12.54 -22.33
C ASP A 235 -19.05 -13.59 -21.32
N TYR A 236 -17.86 -13.38 -20.74
CA TYR A 236 -17.35 -14.27 -19.69
C TYR A 236 -18.29 -14.32 -18.48
N ILE A 237 -18.77 -13.17 -17.99
CA ILE A 237 -19.66 -13.11 -16.83
C ILE A 237 -20.99 -13.81 -17.12
N VAL A 238 -21.53 -13.68 -18.33
CA VAL A 238 -22.80 -14.32 -18.73
C VAL A 238 -22.63 -15.83 -18.88
N LEU A 239 -21.52 -16.30 -19.46
CA LEU A 239 -21.30 -17.72 -19.77
C LEU A 239 -20.81 -18.54 -18.56
N THR A 240 -20.20 -17.90 -17.56
CA THR A 240 -19.60 -18.58 -16.40
C THR A 240 -20.44 -18.43 -15.12
N ARG A 241 -21.62 -17.80 -15.20
CA ARG A 241 -22.58 -17.63 -14.12
C ARG A 241 -23.72 -18.63 -14.25
#